data_AF-Q138B7-F1
#
_entry.id   AF-Q138B7-F1
#
_cell.length_a   1.000
_cell.length_b   1.000
_cell.length_c   1.000
_cell.angle_alpha   90.00
_cell.angle_beta   90.00
_cell.angle_gamma   90.00
#
_symmetry.space_group_name_H-M   'P 1'
#
loop_
_entity.id
_entity.type
_entity.pdbx_description
1 polymer ?
#
loop_
_entity_poly.entity_id
_entity_poly.type
_entity_poly.pdbx_seq_one_letter_code
_entity_poly.pdbx_strand_id
1 'polypeptide(L)'
;MWFGAIGCGLIAGVGIAAMNATNTEIVRSAFMPLFLSTPLASAVLAAAGVVRWGAPGSATIFAGGVIYVLGMFVVTVARNVPLNNALAAADRASAAAAAELWATYVRDWTWWNHGRTLASTVACGLFVGALLTR
;
A
#
# COMPACT_ATOMS: atom_id res chain seq x y z
N MET A 1 28.57 0.95 9.09
CA MET A 1 29.59 0.55 8.09
C MET A 1 29.06 -0.65 7.34
N TRP A 2 29.41 -0.78 6.05
CA TRP A 2 28.86 -1.67 5.01
C TRP A 2 27.54 -1.17 4.39
N PHE A 3 27.49 -0.55 3.20
CA PHE A 3 28.38 -0.59 2.04
C PHE A 3 28.60 0.82 1.46
N GLY A 4 29.85 1.29 1.53
CA GLY A 4 30.33 2.40 0.74
C GLY A 4 30.89 1.88 -0.57
N ALA A 5 30.44 2.48 -1.67
CA ALA A 5 31.14 2.64 -2.94
C ALA A 5 31.79 1.38 -3.55
N ILE A 6 31.02 0.66 -4.37
CA ILE A 6 31.34 0.09 -5.69
C ILE A 6 30.01 -0.55 -6.19
N GLY A 7 29.40 -0.02 -7.26
CA GLY A 7 28.23 -0.65 -7.92
C GLY A 7 26.82 -0.09 -7.65
N CYS A 8 26.66 1.10 -7.06
CA CYS A 8 25.35 1.64 -6.66
C CYS A 8 24.35 1.80 -7.82
N GLY A 9 24.82 2.21 -9.01
CA GLY A 9 23.96 2.37 -10.18
C GLY A 9 23.50 1.04 -10.81
N LEU A 10 24.31 -0.03 -10.74
CA LEU A 10 23.93 -1.35 -11.23
C LEU A 10 22.86 -1.98 -10.32
N ILE A 11 23.04 -1.86 -9.00
CA ILE A 11 22.05 -2.33 -8.01
C ILE A 11 20.74 -1.53 -8.14
N ALA A 12 20.83 -0.21 -8.32
CA ALA A 12 19.66 0.63 -8.58
C ALA A 12 18.94 0.22 -9.87
N GLY A 13 19.66 0.02 -10.97
CA GLY A 13 19.09 -0.46 -12.23
C GLY A 13 18.39 -1.81 -12.09
N VAL A 14 18.99 -2.76 -11.38
CA VAL A 14 18.38 -4.06 -11.07
C VAL A 14 17.14 -3.89 -10.17
N GLY A 15 17.20 -3.03 -9.16
CA GLY A 15 16.06 -2.74 -8.27
C GLY A 15 14.87 -2.13 -9.01
N ILE A 16 15.13 -1.14 -9.87
CA ILE A 16 14.12 -0.52 -10.75
C ILE A 16 13.50 -1.58 -11.67
N ALA A 17 14.33 -2.39 -12.33
CA ALA A 17 13.85 -3.45 -13.22
C ALA A 17 12.99 -4.48 -12.49
N ALA A 18 13.44 -4.95 -11.31
CA ALA A 18 12.71 -5.90 -10.48
C ALA A 18 11.37 -5.33 -9.99
N MET A 19 11.35 -4.08 -9.56
CA MET A 19 10.12 -3.41 -9.10
C MET A 19 9.13 -3.22 -10.25
N ASN A 20 9.58 -2.79 -11.42
CA ASN A 20 8.73 -2.63 -12.60
C ASN A 20 8.16 -3.97 -13.09
N ALA A 21 8.97 -5.03 -13.10
CA ALA A 21 8.50 -6.38 -13.40
C ALA A 21 7.44 -6.83 -12.40
N THR A 22 7.70 -6.64 -11.11
CA THR A 22 6.74 -6.97 -10.03
C THR A 22 5.42 -6.20 -10.17
N ASN A 23 5.48 -4.89 -10.41
CA ASN A 23 4.28 -4.06 -10.61
C ASN A 23 3.45 -4.52 -11.82
N THR A 24 4.12 -4.93 -12.90
CA THR A 24 3.45 -5.46 -14.10
C THR A 24 2.74 -6.77 -13.83
N GLU A 25 3.41 -7.70 -13.12
CA GLU A 25 2.83 -9.00 -12.78
C GLU A 25 1.68 -8.87 -11.78
N ILE A 26 1.82 -8.03 -10.75
CA ILE A 26 0.77 -7.79 -9.75
C ILE A 26 -0.56 -7.44 -10.43
N VAL A 27 -0.54 -6.49 -11.38
CA VAL A 27 -1.75 -6.00 -12.06
C VAL A 27 -2.40 -7.07 -12.95
N ARG A 28 -1.61 -8.00 -13.50
CA ARG A 28 -2.09 -9.07 -14.39
C ARG A 28 -2.50 -10.35 -13.65
N SER A 29 -2.05 -10.52 -12.41
CA SER A 29 -2.27 -11.73 -11.63
C SER A 29 -3.62 -11.75 -10.89
N ALA A 30 -3.97 -12.94 -10.38
CA ALA A 30 -5.13 -13.14 -9.49
C ALA A 30 -5.03 -12.38 -8.15
N PHE A 31 -3.89 -11.76 -7.86
CA PHE A 31 -3.74 -10.87 -6.71
C PHE A 31 -4.66 -9.66 -6.80
N MET A 32 -4.92 -9.08 -7.99
CA MET A 32 -5.72 -7.86 -8.11
C MET A 32 -7.17 -8.01 -7.62
N PRO A 33 -7.92 -9.05 -8.04
CA PRO A 33 -9.25 -9.30 -7.48
C PRO A 33 -9.24 -9.45 -5.96
N LEU A 34 -8.26 -10.18 -5.42
CA LEU A 34 -8.10 -10.35 -3.97
C LEU A 34 -7.80 -9.00 -3.28
N PHE A 35 -6.88 -8.22 -3.85
CA PHE A 35 -6.50 -6.91 -3.37
C PHE A 35 -7.69 -5.94 -3.32
N LEU A 36 -8.58 -5.99 -4.32
CA LEU A 36 -9.79 -5.16 -4.37
C LEU A 36 -10.92 -5.68 -3.47
N SER A 37 -10.99 -6.98 -3.24
CA SER A 37 -12.04 -7.59 -2.42
C SER A 37 -12.02 -7.08 -0.96
N THR A 38 -10.84 -6.85 -0.39
CA THR A 38 -10.71 -6.46 1.03
C THR A 38 -11.13 -4.99 1.28
N PRO A 39 -10.71 -4.00 0.47
CA PRO A 39 -11.28 -2.65 0.51
C PRO A 39 -12.79 -2.62 0.29
N LEU A 40 -13.31 -3.41 -0.66
CA LEU A 40 -14.75 -3.50 -0.92
C LEU A 40 -15.49 -4.06 0.30
N ALA A 41 -15.01 -5.16 0.87
CA ALA A 41 -15.59 -5.71 2.10
C ALA A 41 -15.54 -4.69 3.24
N SER A 42 -14.42 -3.98 3.40
CA SER A 42 -14.27 -2.94 4.42
C SER A 42 -15.24 -1.77 4.23
N ALA A 43 -15.50 -1.36 2.99
CA ALA A 43 -16.51 -0.34 2.67
C ALA A 43 -17.94 -0.81 2.99
N VAL A 44 -18.26 -2.07 2.68
CA VAL A 44 -19.55 -2.69 3.06
C VAL A 44 -19.71 -2.73 4.58
N LEU A 45 -18.67 -3.10 5.33
CA LEU A 45 -18.68 -3.12 6.79
C LEU A 45 -18.84 -1.70 7.37
N ALA A 46 -18.22 -0.70 6.75
CA ALA A 46 -18.45 0.70 7.10
C ALA A 46 -19.92 1.09 6.93
N ALA A 47 -20.50 0.82 5.77
CA ALA A 47 -21.91 1.10 5.51
C ALA A 47 -22.84 0.35 6.48
N ALA A 48 -22.54 -0.91 6.79
CA ALA A 48 -23.29 -1.70 7.75
C ALA A 48 -23.26 -1.10 9.17
N GLY A 49 -22.12 -0.54 9.59
CA GLY A 49 -22.00 0.19 10.85
C GLY A 49 -22.93 1.40 10.91
N VAL A 50 -23.08 2.15 9.82
CA VAL A 50 -24.02 3.28 9.71
C VAL A 50 -25.48 2.82 9.72
N VAL A 51 -25.81 1.78 8.95
CA VAL A 51 -27.19 1.25 8.88
C VAL A 51 -27.66 0.71 10.23
N ARG A 52 -26.74 0.13 11.01
CA ARG A 52 -27.03 -0.47 12.33
C ARG A 52 -26.54 0.42 13.48
N TRP A 53 -26.51 1.73 13.28
CA TRP A 53 -25.99 2.66 14.26
C TRP A 53 -26.69 2.50 15.62
N GLY A 54 -25.91 2.49 16.70
CA GLY A 54 -26.40 2.26 18.06
C GLY A 54 -26.44 0.79 18.50
N ALA A 55 -26.30 -0.17 17.57
CA ALA A 55 -26.07 -1.56 17.95
C ALA A 55 -24.67 -1.74 18.57
N PRO A 56 -24.47 -2.74 19.46
CA PRO A 56 -23.14 -3.08 19.97
C PRO A 56 -22.12 -3.29 18.83
N GLY A 57 -20.96 -2.64 18.95
CA GLY A 57 -19.88 -2.71 17.95
C GLY A 57 -20.09 -1.91 16.65
N SER A 58 -21.24 -1.27 16.43
CA SER A 58 -21.56 -0.53 15.19
C SER A 58 -20.61 0.64 14.88
N ALA A 59 -20.17 1.37 15.90
CA ALA A 59 -19.16 2.42 15.74
C ALA A 59 -17.76 1.85 15.43
N THR A 60 -17.40 0.73 16.06
CA THR A 60 -16.09 0.07 15.89
C THR A 60 -15.92 -0.51 14.49
N ILE A 61 -16.95 -1.20 13.98
CA ILE A 61 -16.95 -1.74 12.62
C ILE A 61 -16.93 -0.63 11.56
N PHE A 62 -17.64 0.48 11.82
CA PHE A 62 -17.60 1.67 10.96
C PHE A 62 -16.18 2.25 10.88
N ALA A 63 -15.57 2.50 12.05
CA ALA A 63 -14.22 3.05 12.13
C ALA A 63 -13.19 2.15 11.43
N GLY A 64 -13.26 0.83 11.65
CA GLY A 64 -12.37 -0.14 10.99
C GLY A 64 -12.49 -0.09 9.46
N GLY A 65 -13.73 -0.05 8.96
CA GLY A 65 -14.00 0.06 7.52
C GLY A 65 -13.44 1.34 6.90
N VAL A 66 -13.70 2.49 7.53
CA VAL A 66 -13.19 3.79 7.07
C VAL A 66 -11.66 3.84 7.09
N ILE A 67 -11.03 3.38 8.17
CA ILE A 67 -9.57 3.37 8.30
C ILE A 67 -8.93 2.49 7.23
N TYR A 68 -9.49 1.31 6.95
CA TYR A 68 -8.95 0.44 5.90
C TYR A 68 -9.09 1.08 4.52
N VAL A 69 -10.28 1.60 4.18
CA VAL A 69 -10.52 2.23 2.88
C VAL A 69 -9.59 3.43 2.67
N LEU A 70 -9.48 4.32 3.65
CA LEU A 70 -8.66 5.53 3.50
C LEU A 70 -7.16 5.22 3.62
N GLY A 71 -6.75 4.50 4.66
CA GLY A 71 -5.34 4.30 4.98
C GLY A 71 -4.66 3.20 4.16
N MET A 72 -5.38 2.15 3.76
CA MET A 72 -4.83 1.12 2.88
C MET A 72 -5.10 1.48 1.42
N PHE A 73 -6.37 1.58 1.03
CA PHE A 73 -6.75 1.60 -0.39
C PHE A 73 -6.50 2.96 -1.05
N VAL A 74 -7.00 4.06 -0.46
CA VAL A 74 -6.79 5.40 -1.01
C VAL A 74 -5.30 5.77 -1.03
N VAL A 75 -4.53 5.46 0.02
CA VAL A 75 -3.05 5.65 -0.01
C VAL A 75 -2.40 4.87 -1.15
N THR A 76 -2.84 3.64 -1.42
CA THR A 76 -2.32 2.86 -2.55
C THR A 76 -2.53 3.60 -3.88
N VAL A 77 -3.77 4.00 -4.16
CA VAL A 77 -4.14 4.62 -5.44
C VAL A 77 -3.54 6.02 -5.58
N ALA A 78 -3.50 6.80 -4.49
CA ALA A 78 -3.09 8.20 -4.53
C ALA A 78 -1.57 8.41 -4.36
N ARG A 79 -0.84 7.47 -3.76
CA ARG A 79 0.60 7.60 -3.47
C ARG A 79 1.43 6.51 -4.12
N ASN A 80 1.16 5.24 -3.81
CA ASN A 80 2.00 4.14 -4.30
C ASN A 80 1.88 3.94 -5.81
N VAL A 81 0.68 4.02 -6.39
CA VAL A 81 0.48 3.88 -7.85
C VAL A 81 1.17 5.01 -8.63
N PRO A 82 1.03 6.30 -8.27
CA PRO A 82 1.78 7.37 -8.93
C PRO A 82 3.30 7.21 -8.83
N LEU A 83 3.82 6.79 -7.67
CA LEU A 83 5.25 6.50 -7.51
C LEU A 83 5.70 5.37 -8.44
N ASN A 84 4.92 4.29 -8.54
CA ASN A 84 5.21 3.17 -9.43
C ASN A 84 5.18 3.58 -10.90
N ASN A 85 4.19 4.37 -11.31
CA ASN A 85 4.07 4.86 -12.68
C ASN A 85 5.22 5.81 -13.05
N ALA A 86 5.63 6.69 -12.13
CA ALA A 86 6.77 7.57 -12.33
C ALA A 86 8.08 6.78 -12.46
N LEU A 87 8.27 5.73 -11.65
CA LEU A 87 9.43 4.84 -11.76
C LEU A 87 9.47 4.08 -13.10
N ALA A 88 8.30 3.65 -13.59
CA ALA A 88 8.19 2.95 -14.86
C ALA A 88 8.41 3.86 -16.08
N ALA A 89 8.03 5.15 -15.97
CA ALA A 89 8.18 6.14 -17.03
C ALA A 89 9.58 6.77 -17.07
N ALA A 90 10.40 6.58 -16.04
CA ALA A 90 11.76 7.10 -16.02
C ALA A 90 12.60 6.45 -17.13
N ASP A 91 13.21 7.27 -17.98
CA ASP A 91 14.13 6.79 -19.01
C ASP A 91 15.37 6.14 -18.37
N ARG A 92 16.13 5.36 -19.16
CA ARG A 92 17.40 4.75 -18.74
C ARG A 92 18.45 5.84 -18.54
N ALA A 93 18.36 6.50 -17.40
CA ALA A 93 19.28 7.53 -16.98
C ALA A 93 20.68 6.94 -16.74
N SER A 94 21.70 7.81 -16.71
CA SER A 94 23.05 7.41 -16.33
C SER A 94 23.04 6.66 -14.98
N ALA A 95 24.05 5.82 -14.74
CA ALA A 95 24.14 5.04 -13.51
C ALA A 95 24.01 5.88 -12.22
N ALA A 96 24.47 7.13 -12.25
CA ALA A 96 24.34 8.07 -11.12
C ALA A 96 22.88 8.55 -10.93
N ALA A 97 22.21 8.93 -12.01
CA ALA A 97 20.82 9.38 -11.96
C ALA A 97 19.84 8.24 -11.57
N ALA A 98 20.11 7.02 -12.03
CA ALA A 98 19.35 5.84 -11.62
C ALA A 98 19.47 5.57 -10.10
N ALA A 99 20.66 5.78 -9.53
CA ALA A 99 20.88 5.59 -8.10
C ALA A 99 20.11 6.62 -7.24
N GLU A 100 20.10 7.89 -7.65
CA GLU A 100 19.36 8.95 -6.95
C GLU A 100 17.84 8.73 -7.03
N LEU A 101 17.33 8.41 -8.22
CA LEU A 101 15.92 8.08 -8.43
C LEU A 101 15.50 6.91 -7.55
N TRP A 102 16.28 5.83 -7.57
CA TRP A 102 15.99 4.64 -6.77
C TRP A 102 15.99 4.94 -5.26
N ALA A 103 16.94 5.72 -4.77
CA ALA A 103 17.03 6.08 -3.36
C ALA A 103 15.79 6.87 -2.89
N THR A 104 15.37 7.88 -3.66
CA THR A 104 14.16 8.66 -3.37
C THR A 104 12.91 7.78 -3.44
N TYR A 105 12.79 6.96 -4.49
CA TYR A 105 11.67 6.05 -4.68
C TYR A 105 11.51 5.09 -3.50
N VAL A 106 12.58 4.38 -3.12
CA VAL A 106 12.53 3.39 -2.03
C VAL A 106 12.15 4.04 -0.71
N ARG A 107 12.70 5.21 -0.40
CA ARG A 107 12.37 5.96 0.83
C ARG A 107 10.88 6.30 0.86
N ASP A 108 10.38 6.95 -0.18
CA ASP A 108 9.01 7.47 -0.20
C ASP A 108 8.00 6.31 -0.29
N TRP A 109 8.27 5.32 -1.13
CA TRP A 109 7.41 4.14 -1.26
C TRP A 109 7.31 3.36 0.04
N THR A 110 8.44 3.16 0.74
CA THR A 110 8.48 2.45 2.04
C THR A 110 7.70 3.20 3.11
N TRP A 111 7.83 4.53 3.15
CA TRP A 111 7.05 5.37 4.07
C TRP A 111 5.54 5.20 3.89
N TRP A 112 5.04 5.32 2.66
CA TRP A 112 3.63 5.12 2.37
C TRP A 112 3.17 3.67 2.61
N ASN A 113 4.06 2.70 2.36
CA ASN A 113 3.79 1.30 2.65
C ASN A 113 3.64 1.03 4.17
N HIS A 114 4.47 1.66 5.02
CA HIS A 114 4.30 1.59 6.48
C HIS A 114 2.95 2.17 6.93
N GLY A 115 2.52 3.29 6.34
CA GLY A 115 1.20 3.87 6.60
C GLY A 115 0.06 2.87 6.30
N ARG A 116 0.14 2.18 5.16
CA ARG A 116 -0.83 1.15 4.78
C ARG A 116 -0.83 -0.04 5.73
N THR A 117 0.34 -0.50 6.16
CA THR A 117 0.47 -1.58 7.16
C THR A 117 -0.18 -1.17 8.47
N LEU A 118 0.13 0.03 8.99
CA LEU A 118 -0.45 0.52 10.23
C LEU A 118 -1.98 0.62 10.14
N ALA A 119 -2.50 1.23 9.06
CA ALA A 119 -3.94 1.34 8.85
C ALA A 119 -4.62 -0.03 8.78
N SER A 120 -4.02 -0.99 8.08
CA SER A 120 -4.55 -2.36 7.95
C SER A 120 -4.55 -3.09 9.31
N THR A 121 -3.48 -2.94 10.10
CA THR A 121 -3.38 -3.53 11.44
C THR A 121 -4.43 -2.95 12.40
N VAL A 122 -4.59 -1.62 12.40
CA VAL A 122 -5.61 -0.95 13.23
C VAL A 122 -7.02 -1.39 12.82
N ALA A 123 -7.32 -1.40 11.53
CA ALA A 123 -8.61 -1.87 11.02
C ALA A 123 -8.88 -3.34 11.40
N CYS A 124 -7.88 -4.21 11.29
CA CYS A 124 -7.98 -5.60 11.73
C CYS A 124 -8.33 -5.71 13.21
N GLY A 125 -7.63 -4.97 14.09
CA GLY A 125 -7.93 -4.92 15.52
C GLY A 125 -9.34 -4.44 15.81
N LEU A 126 -9.82 -3.42 15.08
CA LEU A 126 -11.19 -2.91 15.21
C LEU A 126 -12.24 -3.93 14.77
N PHE A 127 -12.02 -4.64 13.66
CA PHE A 127 -12.94 -5.68 13.21
C PHE A 127 -12.99 -6.86 14.19
N VAL A 128 -11.84 -7.29 14.73
CA VAL A 128 -11.79 -8.31 15.79
C VAL A 128 -12.52 -7.81 17.04
N GLY A 129 -12.26 -6.58 17.48
CA GLY A 129 -12.94 -5.98 18.62
C GLY A 129 -14.47 -5.94 18.44
N ALA A 130 -14.94 -5.56 17.25
CA ALA A 130 -16.38 -5.53 16.94
C ALA A 130 -17.03 -6.93 17.01
N LEU A 131 -16.29 -8.00 16.71
CA LEU A 131 -16.76 -9.38 16.86
C LEU A 131 -16.88 -9.81 18.32
N LEU A 132 -16.07 -9.25 19.21
CA LEU A 132 -16.09 -9.54 20.64
C LEU A 132 -17.17 -8.75 21.38
N THR A 133 -17.63 -7.63 20.81
CA THR A 133 -18.72 -6.79 21.36
C THR A 133 -20.12 -7.27 20.95
N ARG A 134 -20.27 -8.53 20.52
CA ARG A 134 -21.56 -9.11 20.13
C ARG A 134 -22.54 -9.19 21.28
#